data_AF-A0A2T2R7K7-F1
#
_entry.id   AF-A0A2T2R7K7-F1
#
_cell.length_a   1.000
_cell.length_b   1.000
_cell.length_c   1.000
_cell.angle_alpha   90.00
_cell.angle_beta   90.00
_cell.angle_gamma   90.00
#
_symmetry.space_group_name_H-M   'P 1'
#
loop_
_entity.id
_entity.type
_entity.pdbx_description
1 polymer ?
#
loop_
_entity_poly.entity_id
_entity_poly.type
_entity_poly.pdbx_seq_one_letter_code
_entity_poly.pdbx_strand_id
1 'polypeptide(L)' 'MQRLGITIAFFIIALAMVFMAVISIQNIQPIPLEFLIFRSSAAIPFGVLLAFSFSLGLILGATIPFVKPLQRLFTGGGN' A
#
# COMPACT_ATOMS: atom_id res chain seq x y z
N MET A 1 -15.18 -15.20 14.56
CA MET A 1 -15.15 -14.13 13.53
C MET A 1 -13.72 -13.73 13.11
N GLN A 2 -12.80 -13.50 14.03
CA GLN A 2 -11.44 -13.00 13.72
C GLN A 2 -10.63 -13.87 12.74
N ARG A 3 -10.63 -15.21 12.91
CA ARG A 3 -9.92 -16.12 11.99
C ARG A 3 -10.42 -16.02 10.55
N LEU A 4 -11.72 -15.87 10.37
CA LEU A 4 -12.38 -15.79 9.07
C LEU A 4 -12.06 -14.47 8.35
N GLY A 5 -12.02 -13.37 9.11
CA GLY A 5 -11.57 -12.06 8.61
C GLY A 5 -10.12 -12.07 8.14
N ILE A 6 -9.22 -12.73 8.89
CA ILE A 6 -7.81 -12.88 8.50
C ILE A 6 -7.70 -13.67 7.20
N THR A 7 -8.37 -14.82 7.09
CA THR A 7 -8.35 -15.64 5.87
C THR A 7 -8.83 -14.86 4.65
N ILE A 8 -9.93 -14.10 4.77
CA ILE A 8 -10.45 -13.27 3.69
C ILE A 8 -9.44 -12.18 3.29
N ALA A 9 -8.83 -11.50 4.28
CA ALA A 9 -7.84 -10.47 4.01
C ALA A 9 -6.62 -11.01 3.25
N PHE A 10 -6.10 -12.17 3.66
CA PHE A 10 -4.99 -12.83 2.95
C PHE A 10 -5.38 -13.24 1.53
N PHE A 11 -6.61 -13.72 1.32
CA PHE A 11 -7.08 -14.07 -0.02
C PHE A 11 -7.16 -12.83 -0.94
N ILE A 12 -7.66 -11.71 -0.42
CA ILE A 12 -7.70 -10.43 -1.14
C ILE A 12 -6.29 -9.95 -1.49
N ILE A 13 -5.36 -9.99 -0.53
CA ILE A 13 -3.96 -9.58 -0.76
C ILE A 13 -3.30 -10.47 -1.81
N ALA A 14 -3.51 -11.79 -1.75
CA ALA A 14 -2.96 -12.72 -2.74
C ALA A 14 -3.51 -12.43 -4.15
N LEU A 15 -4.82 -12.21 -4.28
CA LEU A 15 -5.44 -11.86 -5.55
C LEU A 15 -4.93 -10.51 -6.09
N ALA A 16 -4.77 -9.52 -5.21
CA ALA A 16 -4.18 -8.23 -5.55
C ALA A 16 -2.74 -8.39 -6.04
N MET A 17 -1.91 -9.21 -5.38
CA MET A 17 -0.55 -9.50 -5.83
C MET A 17 -0.50 -10.12 -7.23
N VAL A 18 -1.36 -11.11 -7.52
CA VAL A 18 -1.45 -11.71 -8.86
C VAL A 18 -1.86 -10.66 -9.89
N PHE A 19 -2.88 -9.86 -9.59
CA PHE A 19 -3.35 -8.81 -10.48
C PHE A 19 -2.27 -7.76 -10.78
N MET A 20 -1.55 -7.31 -9.75
CA MET A 20 -0.42 -6.39 -9.88
C MET A 20 0.71 -6.99 -10.72
N ALA A 21 1.04 -8.26 -10.52
CA ALA A 21 2.08 -8.94 -11.29
C ALA A 21 1.71 -9.04 -12.77
N VAL A 22 0.47 -9.43 -13.08
CA VAL A 22 -0.04 -9.51 -14.46
C VAL A 22 -0.01 -8.13 -15.12
N ILE A 23 -0.54 -7.11 -14.44
CA ILE A 23 -0.50 -5.73 -14.93
C ILE A 23 0.93 -5.24 -15.12
N SER A 24 1.85 -5.55 -14.19
CA SER A 24 3.26 -5.13 -14.31
C SER A 24 3.96 -5.76 -15.50
N ILE A 25 3.63 -7.01 -15.84
CA ILE A 25 4.20 -7.72 -16.99
C ILE A 25 3.56 -7.23 -18.29
N GLN A 26 2.25 -6.99 -18.29
CA GLN A 26 1.51 -6.57 -19.48
C GLN A 26 1.66 -5.08 -19.80
N ASN A 27 1.85 -4.24 -18.78
CA ASN A 27 1.96 -2.80 -18.89
C ASN A 27 3.40 -2.32 -18.59
N ILE A 28 4.34 -2.74 -19.44
CA ILE A 28 5.76 -2.32 -19.40
C ILE A 28 5.92 -0.86 -19.89
N GLN A 29 4.84 -0.19 -20.28
CA GLN A 29 4.91 1.20 -20.73
C GLN A 29 5.48 2.10 -19.60
N PRO A 30 6.59 2.80 -19.89
CA PRO A 30 7.14 3.77 -18.95
C PRO A 30 6.17 4.95 -18.81
N ILE A 31 5.72 5.24 -17.59
CA ILE A 31 4.87 6.41 -17.33
C ILE A 31 5.80 7.58 -16.98
N PRO A 32 5.74 8.69 -17.72
CA PRO A 32 6.58 9.85 -17.44
C PRO A 32 6.10 10.54 -16.15
N LEU A 33 6.98 10.67 -15.16
CA LEU A 33 6.67 11.21 -13.83
C LEU A 33 6.70 12.75 -13.79
N GLU A 34 6.24 13.41 -14.84
CA GLU A 34 6.31 14.87 -14.99
C GLU A 34 5.47 15.60 -13.93
N PHE A 35 4.54 14.89 -13.28
CA PHE A 35 3.53 15.44 -12.39
C PHE A 35 3.87 15.36 -10.89
N LEU A 36 4.92 14.61 -10.48
CA LEU A 36 5.19 14.36 -9.05
C LEU A 36 6.36 15.17 -8.49
N ILE A 37 7.38 15.46 -9.31
CA ILE A 37 8.56 16.25 -8.93
C ILE A 37 8.98 17.01 -10.18
N PHE A 38 8.79 18.34 -10.18
CA PHE A 38 9.19 19.24 -11.25
C PHE A 38 10.48 18.77 -11.94
N ARG A 39 10.36 18.31 -13.19
CA ARG A 39 11.47 17.96 -14.10
C ARG A 39 12.29 16.71 -13.76
N SER A 40 11.65 15.61 -13.35
CA SER A 40 12.30 14.29 -13.40
C SER A 40 11.86 13.50 -14.64
N SER A 41 12.71 13.46 -15.68
CA SER A 41 12.59 12.60 -16.88
C SER A 41 12.75 11.10 -16.61
N ALA A 42 12.50 10.64 -15.38
CA ALA A 42 12.57 9.23 -15.04
C ALA A 42 11.20 8.60 -15.34
N ALA A 43 11.11 7.88 -16.45
CA ALA A 43 9.91 7.13 -16.76
C ALA A 43 9.91 5.85 -15.92
N ILE A 44 8.97 5.75 -14.98
CA ILE A 44 8.88 4.62 -14.05
C ILE A 44 7.89 3.60 -14.63
N PRO A 45 8.20 2.29 -14.61
CA PRO A 45 7.24 1.28 -15.02
C PRO A 45 5.97 1.36 -14.16
N PHE A 46 4.80 1.25 -14.77
CA PHE A 46 3.52 1.32 -14.05
C PHE A 46 3.44 0.34 -12.87
N GLY A 47 3.99 -0.87 -13.05
CA GLY A 47 4.05 -1.88 -11.99
C GLY A 47 4.78 -1.41 -10.73
N VAL A 48 5.83 -0.60 -10.86
CA VAL A 48 6.57 -0.06 -9.72
C VAL A 48 5.73 0.96 -8.96
N LEU A 49 5.01 1.84 -9.67
CA LEU A 49 4.09 2.81 -9.06
C LEU A 49 2.94 2.11 -8.32
N LEU A 50 2.41 1.04 -8.90
CA LEU A 50 1.32 0.27 -8.35
C LEU A 50 1.76 -0.50 -7.10
N ALA A 51 2.94 -1.13 -7.15
CA ALA A 51 3.56 -1.79 -6.00
C ALA A 51 3.79 -0.80 -4.86
N PHE A 52 4.37 0.38 -5.15
CA PHE A 52 4.59 1.43 -4.16
C PHE A 52 3.29 1.88 -3.48
N SER A 53 2.25 2.16 -4.26
CA SER A 53 0.94 2.60 -3.73
C SER A 53 0.27 1.52 -2.88
N PHE A 54 0.30 0.27 -3.33
CA PHE A 54 -0.28 -0.86 -2.59
C PHE A 54 0.46 -1.11 -1.28
N SER A 55 1.80 -1.10 -1.30
CA SER A 55 2.62 -1.24 -0.10
C SER A 55 2.37 -0.12 0.91
N LEU A 56 2.27 1.13 0.48
CA LEU A 56 1.91 2.24 1.35
C LEU A 56 0.52 2.05 1.97
N GLY A 57 -0.48 1.67 1.17
CA GLY A 57 -1.83 1.39 1.66
C GLY A 57 -1.84 0.30 2.73
N LEU A 58 -1.10 -0.79 2.52
CA LEU A 58 -0.97 -1.87 3.50
C LEU A 58 -0.27 -1.43 4.78
N ILE A 59 0.86 -0.71 4.67
CA ILE A 59 1.62 -0.21 5.82
C ILE A 59 0.75 0.74 6.65
N LEU A 60 0.09 1.70 6.00
CA LEU A 60 -0.80 2.64 6.68
C LEU A 60 -1.99 1.92 7.30
N GLY A 61 -2.65 1.02 6.57
CA GLY A 61 -3.76 0.22 7.07
C GLY A 61 -3.37 -0.65 8.29
N ALA A 62 -2.15 -1.18 8.29
CA ALA A 62 -1.61 -1.94 9.43
C ALA A 62 -1.23 -1.03 10.61
N THR A 63 -0.79 0.21 10.36
CA THR A 63 -0.27 1.12 11.39
C THR A 63 -1.36 1.98 12.04
N ILE A 64 -2.40 2.37 11.31
CA ILE A 64 -3.52 3.21 11.79
C ILE A 64 -4.15 2.69 13.11
N PRO A 65 -4.42 1.38 13.28
CA PRO A 65 -4.98 0.86 14.52
C PRO A 65 -4.10 1.09 15.75
N PHE A 66 -2.78 1.21 15.55
CA PHE A 66 -1.81 1.45 16.62
C PHE A 66 -1.71 2.93 17.02
N VAL A 67 -2.25 3.86 16.23
CA VAL A 67 -2.18 5.29 16.52
C VAL A 67 -2.90 5.65 17.82
N LYS A 68 -4.15 5.16 18.02
CA LYS A 68 -4.92 5.41 19.25
C LYS A 68 -4.27 4.87 20.52
N PRO A 69 -3.83 3.59 20.60
CA PRO A 69 -3.15 3.09 21.78
C PRO A 69 -1.82 3.79 22.01
N LEU A 70 -1.08 4.16 20.95
CA LEU A 70 0.16 4.92 21.06
C LEU A 70 -0.09 6.33 21.64
N GLN A 71 -1.13 7.02 21.18
CA GLN A 71 -1.54 8.32 21.74
C GLN A 71 -1.88 8.22 23.24
N ARG A 72 -2.57 7.17 23.66
CA ARG A 72 -2.89 6.94 25.09
C ARG A 72 -1.65 6.78 25.96
N LEU A 73 -0.58 6.21 25.42
CA LEU A 73 0.70 6.06 26.12
C LEU A 73 1.41 7.41 26.30
N PHE A 74 1.35 8.29 25.31
CA PHE A 74 2.02 9.59 25.35
C PHE A 74 1.21 10.68 26.05
N THR A 75 -0.12 10.63 25.99
CA THR A 75 -0.99 11.63 26.63
C THR A 75 -1.21 11.34 28.12
N GLY A 76 -0.65 10.26 28.66
CA GLY A 76 -0.83 9.85 30.06
C GLY A 76 -2.29 9.50 30.33
N GLY A 77 -2.65 8.22 30.19
CA GLY A 77 -4.03 7.73 30.31
C GLY A 77 -4.83 8.34 31.47
N GLY A 78 -5.56 9.41 31.17
CA GLY A 78 -6.62 9.96 32.00
C GLY A 78 -7.91 9.20 31.69
N ASN A 79 -8.52 8.70 32.76
CA ASN A 79 -9.79 7.98 32.78
C ASN A 79 -10.89 8.65 31.95
#